data_AF-A0A9P8ZSE5-F1
#
_entry.id   AF-A0A9P8ZSE5-F1
#
_cell.length_a   1.000
_cell.length_b   1.000
_cell.length_c   1.000
_cell.angle_alpha   90.00
_cell.angle_beta   90.00
_cell.angle_gamma   90.00
#
_symmetry.space_group_name_H-M   'P 1'
#
loop_
_entity.id
_entity.type
_entity.pdbx_description
1 polymer ?
#
loop_
_entity_poly.entity_id
_entity_poly.type
_entity_poly.pdbx_seq_one_letter_code
_entity_poly.pdbx_strand_id
1 'polypeptide(L)'
;MFFAVVLAAAATGALASPSSPVLSSTSPDLLQCLLSPPSFSCENKTDVNTCCLPTQGLVLQTQFWDTYTGYEQDGQLLPKDSWTIHGLWPDNCDGSYESYCDLSRQYDPAPSPATVNNVTVPPYTGPSVANWINQFGRKDLLDYMNKYWIAQNQPNWWLWAHEYSKHATCFTTFDTKCYGKNYKEHEELINYYDTTIQAFKQYPTFKWLAKKGIIPSNSTTYTRDQILGALEAATGVTPYIGCSKTGAFQEVWYYSHSFGAPQLGIFKQLNTTSTSNCPETGISYFQRSVGSEHILH
;
A
#
# COMPACT_ATOMS: atom_id res chain seq x y z
N MET A 1 -27.22 62.41 -5.12
CA MET A 1 -26.75 61.10 -5.61
C MET A 1 -25.29 60.94 -5.20
N PHE A 2 -25.03 60.24 -4.11
CA PHE A 2 -23.68 59.81 -3.72
C PHE A 2 -23.71 58.28 -3.73
N PHE A 3 -23.02 57.67 -4.70
CA PHE A 3 -22.83 56.22 -4.75
C PHE A 3 -21.68 55.86 -3.81
N ALA A 4 -21.99 55.16 -2.72
CA ALA A 4 -21.00 54.51 -1.87
C ALA A 4 -20.57 53.20 -2.54
N VAL A 5 -19.30 53.10 -2.91
CA VAL A 5 -18.68 51.86 -3.40
C VAL A 5 -18.32 51.01 -2.19
N VAL A 6 -19.01 49.89 -2.01
CA VAL A 6 -18.65 48.87 -1.02
C VAL A 6 -17.52 48.03 -1.60
N LEU A 7 -16.30 48.17 -1.06
CA LEU A 7 -15.21 47.22 -1.35
C LEU A 7 -15.50 45.91 -0.61
N ALA A 8 -15.78 44.86 -1.36
CA ALA A 8 -15.77 43.49 -0.84
C ALA A 8 -14.32 43.06 -0.61
N ALA A 9 -13.95 42.80 0.64
CA ALA A 9 -12.67 42.18 0.98
C ALA A 9 -12.72 40.71 0.54
N ALA A 10 -11.96 40.36 -0.51
CA ALA A 10 -11.73 38.99 -0.90
C ALA A 10 -10.86 38.30 0.16
N ALA A 11 -11.45 37.40 0.94
CA ALA A 11 -10.70 36.51 1.81
C ALA A 11 -9.88 35.56 0.93
N THR A 12 -8.57 35.78 0.85
CA THR A 12 -7.63 34.83 0.26
C THR A 12 -7.56 33.61 1.16
N GLY A 13 -8.35 32.59 0.86
CA GLY A 13 -8.15 31.26 1.43
C GLY A 13 -6.74 30.80 1.07
N ALA A 14 -5.94 30.51 2.09
CA ALA A 14 -4.65 29.87 1.90
C ALA A 14 -4.88 28.52 1.20
N LEU A 15 -4.58 28.46 -0.09
CA LEU A 15 -4.44 27.20 -0.81
C LEU A 15 -3.35 26.41 -0.08
N ALA A 16 -3.72 25.29 0.53
CA ALA A 16 -2.74 24.35 1.03
C ALA A 16 -1.80 24.00 -0.13
N SER A 17 -0.54 24.40 -0.03
CA SER A 17 0.47 24.01 -1.00
C SER A 17 0.49 22.48 -1.07
N PRO A 18 0.47 21.86 -2.26
CA PRO A 18 0.78 20.44 -2.34
C PRO A 18 2.18 20.28 -1.76
N SER A 19 2.29 19.58 -0.63
CA SER A 19 3.57 19.19 -0.09
C SER A 19 4.34 18.51 -1.22
N SER A 20 5.47 19.07 -1.64
CA SER A 20 6.38 18.40 -2.56
C SER A 20 6.59 16.98 -2.03
N PRO A 21 6.53 15.93 -2.88
CA PRO A 21 6.83 14.59 -2.42
C PRO A 21 8.25 14.65 -1.85
N VAL A 22 8.37 14.52 -0.52
CA VAL A 22 9.66 14.34 0.12
C VAL A 22 10.11 12.97 -0.35
N LEU A 23 10.93 12.95 -1.40
CA LEU A 23 11.59 11.72 -1.83
C LEU A 23 12.31 11.17 -0.59
N SER A 24 12.08 9.88 -0.33
CA SER A 24 12.79 9.19 0.73
C SER A 24 14.30 9.38 0.58
N SER A 25 15.04 9.31 1.69
CA SER A 25 16.50 9.28 1.67
C SER A 25 17.08 8.12 0.86
N THR A 26 16.25 7.13 0.53
CA THR A 26 16.54 6.00 -0.35
C THR A 26 15.62 6.11 -1.57
N SER A 27 16.16 6.53 -2.71
CA SER A 27 15.39 6.71 -3.95
C SER A 27 16.22 6.27 -5.16
N PRO A 28 15.60 5.73 -6.24
CA PRO A 28 16.34 5.42 -7.45
C PRO A 28 17.01 6.66 -8.05
N ASP A 29 18.03 6.46 -8.86
CA ASP A 29 18.68 7.53 -9.62
C ASP A 29 17.73 8.09 -10.68
N LEU A 30 16.97 9.12 -10.31
CA LEU A 30 15.96 9.72 -11.19
C LEU A 30 16.57 10.43 -12.41
N LEU A 31 17.89 10.70 -12.43
CA LEU A 31 18.54 11.31 -13.59
C LEU A 31 18.44 10.41 -14.83
N GLN A 32 18.39 9.08 -14.64
CA GLN A 32 18.22 8.13 -15.74
C GLN A 32 16.84 8.23 -16.42
N CYS A 33 15.90 8.95 -15.79
CA CYS A 33 14.54 9.15 -16.29
C CYS A 33 14.33 10.47 -17.02
N LEU A 34 15.32 11.37 -17.04
CA LEU A 34 15.22 12.68 -17.71
C LEU A 34 14.90 12.60 -19.20
N LEU A 35 15.32 11.51 -19.86
CA LEU A 35 15.06 11.25 -21.28
C LEU A 35 13.88 10.31 -21.52
N SER A 36 13.27 9.78 -20.46
CA SER A 36 12.07 8.93 -20.58
C SER A 36 10.84 9.83 -20.65
N PRO A 37 10.03 9.77 -21.71
CA PRO A 37 8.81 10.55 -21.77
C PRO A 37 7.90 10.16 -20.60
N PRO A 38 7.35 11.13 -19.86
CA PRO A 38 6.46 10.85 -18.76
C PRO A 38 5.20 10.14 -19.25
N SER A 39 4.87 9.01 -18.65
CA SER A 39 3.69 8.23 -19.02
C SER A 39 3.13 7.47 -17.83
N PHE A 40 1.86 7.13 -17.91
CA PHE A 40 1.27 6.13 -17.02
C PHE A 40 1.73 4.73 -17.45
N SER A 41 2.04 3.89 -16.46
CA SER A 41 2.28 2.47 -16.65
C SER A 41 1.06 1.82 -17.32
N CYS A 42 1.26 0.74 -18.07
CA CYS A 42 0.22 0.05 -18.87
C CYS A 42 -0.49 0.87 -19.98
N GLU A 43 -0.27 2.19 -20.05
CA GLU A 43 -0.82 3.05 -21.10
C GLU A 43 0.23 3.40 -22.15
N ASN A 44 1.52 3.32 -21.79
CA ASN A 44 2.60 3.51 -22.73
C ASN A 44 2.80 2.28 -23.64
N LYS A 45 2.95 2.53 -24.94
CA LYS A 45 3.17 1.50 -25.97
C LYS A 45 4.59 1.48 -26.53
N THR A 46 5.46 2.36 -26.05
CA THR A 46 6.87 2.42 -26.43
C THR A 46 7.72 1.75 -25.36
N ASP A 47 8.86 1.17 -25.77
CA ASP A 47 9.87 0.71 -24.83
C ASP A 47 10.39 1.89 -23.99
N VAL A 48 10.28 1.78 -22.68
CA VAL A 48 10.77 2.78 -21.71
C VAL A 48 11.78 2.11 -20.79
N ASN A 49 12.75 2.88 -20.31
CA ASN A 49 13.66 2.44 -19.26
C ASN A 49 12.85 1.89 -18.06
N THR A 50 13.08 0.63 -17.71
CA THR A 50 12.31 -0.09 -16.68
C THR A 50 12.59 0.40 -15.25
N CYS A 51 13.60 1.25 -15.07
CA CYS A 51 13.82 2.02 -13.85
C CYS A 51 12.90 3.25 -13.73
N CYS A 52 12.30 3.68 -14.84
CA CYS A 52 11.49 4.90 -14.94
C CYS A 52 10.01 4.62 -15.08
N LEU A 53 9.66 3.42 -15.55
CA LEU A 53 8.29 2.94 -15.67
C LEU A 53 8.28 1.44 -15.35
N PRO A 54 7.44 0.95 -14.44
CA PRO A 54 7.41 -0.46 -14.09
C PRO A 54 6.86 -1.30 -15.26
N THR A 55 7.48 -2.44 -15.53
CA THR A 55 6.96 -3.40 -16.52
C THR A 55 5.62 -3.99 -16.09
N GLN A 56 5.55 -4.44 -14.82
CA GLN A 56 4.30 -4.79 -14.14
C GLN A 56 3.63 -3.50 -13.66
N GLY A 57 2.83 -2.92 -14.54
CA GLY A 57 2.35 -1.55 -14.42
C GLY A 57 1.03 -1.36 -13.69
N LEU A 58 0.30 -2.43 -13.37
CA LEU A 58 -0.94 -2.35 -12.60
C LEU A 58 -0.58 -2.40 -11.11
N VAL A 59 -0.64 -1.26 -10.43
CA VAL A 59 -0.17 -1.11 -9.06
C VAL A 59 -1.34 -1.19 -8.08
N LEU A 60 -1.28 -2.15 -7.17
CA LEU A 60 -2.30 -2.36 -6.14
C LEU A 60 -1.79 -1.91 -4.78
N GLN A 61 -2.48 -0.99 -4.12
CA GLN A 61 -2.32 -0.73 -2.69
C GLN A 61 -3.35 -1.55 -1.93
N THR A 62 -2.90 -2.52 -1.13
CA THR A 62 -3.78 -3.49 -0.45
C THR A 62 -3.82 -3.26 1.06
N GLN A 63 -4.98 -3.46 1.67
CA GLN A 63 -5.20 -3.19 3.09
C GLN A 63 -5.93 -4.32 3.79
N PHE A 64 -5.64 -4.49 5.08
CA PHE A 64 -6.33 -5.42 5.98
C PHE A 64 -7.25 -4.70 6.97
N TRP A 65 -8.32 -5.40 7.33
CA TRP A 65 -9.06 -5.21 8.55
C TRP A 65 -8.97 -6.45 9.43
N ASP A 66 -7.94 -6.48 10.27
CA ASP A 66 -7.79 -7.46 11.32
C ASP A 66 -8.54 -7.05 12.59
N THR A 67 -9.07 -8.05 13.29
CA THR A 67 -9.74 -7.87 14.59
C THR A 67 -8.81 -8.16 15.77
N TYR A 68 -7.74 -8.91 15.54
CA TYR A 68 -6.72 -9.28 16.51
C TYR A 68 -5.40 -9.56 15.79
N THR A 69 -4.28 -9.57 16.52
CA THR A 69 -2.94 -9.83 15.98
C THR A 69 -2.43 -11.21 16.35
N GLY A 70 -2.87 -11.80 17.45
CA GLY A 70 -2.31 -13.04 18.01
C GLY A 70 -0.92 -12.84 18.64
N TYR A 71 -0.45 -11.59 18.69
CA TYR A 71 0.83 -11.13 19.23
C TYR A 71 0.60 -9.93 20.18
N GLU A 72 -0.60 -9.79 20.74
CA GLU A 72 -0.94 -8.72 21.67
C GLU A 72 -0.04 -8.74 22.92
N GLN A 73 0.36 -9.94 23.38
CA GLN A 73 1.27 -10.10 24.52
C GLN A 73 2.67 -9.54 24.25
N ASP A 74 3.08 -9.48 22.97
CA ASP A 74 4.34 -8.90 22.53
C ASP A 74 4.21 -7.39 22.20
N GLY A 75 3.04 -6.80 22.44
CA GLY A 75 2.76 -5.40 22.17
C GLY A 75 2.45 -5.07 20.71
N GLN A 76 2.28 -6.09 19.86
CA GLN A 76 1.80 -5.92 18.48
C GLN A 76 0.30 -5.64 18.52
N LEU A 77 -0.07 -4.37 18.38
CA LEU A 77 -1.46 -3.90 18.47
C LEU A 77 -1.89 -3.24 17.17
N LEU A 78 -3.20 -3.20 16.96
CA LEU A 78 -3.79 -2.60 15.77
C LEU A 78 -4.08 -1.10 15.98
N PRO A 79 -3.94 -0.28 14.93
CA PRO A 79 -4.12 1.17 15.03
C PRO A 79 -5.60 1.54 15.06
N LYS A 80 -6.06 2.20 16.12
CA LYS A 80 -7.44 2.68 16.24
C LYS A 80 -7.88 3.49 15.01
N ASP A 81 -9.12 3.32 14.58
CA ASP A 81 -9.77 4.10 13.51
C ASP A 81 -8.98 4.07 12.18
N SER A 82 -8.30 2.95 11.90
CA SER A 82 -7.49 2.77 10.70
C SER A 82 -7.48 1.32 10.27
N TRP A 83 -7.55 1.11 8.95
CA TRP A 83 -7.12 -0.14 8.34
C TRP A 83 -5.59 -0.23 8.41
N THR A 84 -5.04 -1.42 8.17
CA THR A 84 -3.59 -1.67 8.14
C THR A 84 -3.13 -1.98 6.72
N ILE A 85 -1.84 -1.83 6.47
CA ILE A 85 -1.19 -2.18 5.22
C ILE A 85 -1.16 -3.70 5.10
N HIS A 86 -1.63 -4.22 3.97
CA HIS A 86 -1.28 -5.56 3.51
C HIS A 86 0.00 -5.45 2.68
N GLY A 87 -0.02 -4.70 1.57
CA GLY A 87 1.19 -4.43 0.78
C GLY A 87 1.00 -3.46 -0.39
N LEU A 88 1.99 -3.47 -1.28
CA LEU A 88 1.99 -2.79 -2.58
C LEU A 88 2.42 -3.79 -3.65
N TRP A 89 1.55 -4.09 -4.60
CA TRP A 89 1.76 -5.20 -5.55
C TRP A 89 1.87 -4.73 -7.00
N PRO A 90 2.82 -5.30 -7.76
CA PRO A 90 2.92 -5.11 -9.19
C PRO A 90 2.21 -6.24 -9.96
N ASP A 91 1.03 -5.95 -10.48
CA ASP A 91 0.34 -6.83 -11.42
C ASP A 91 0.75 -6.48 -12.87
N ASN A 92 0.67 -7.47 -13.75
CA ASN A 92 0.73 -7.28 -15.19
C ASN A 92 -0.49 -6.45 -15.65
N CYS A 93 -0.36 -5.78 -16.80
CA CYS A 93 -1.40 -4.91 -17.32
C CYS A 93 -2.70 -5.63 -17.72
N ASP A 94 -2.68 -6.95 -17.83
CA ASP A 94 -3.84 -7.80 -18.08
C ASP A 94 -4.52 -8.31 -16.78
N GLY A 95 -3.99 -7.95 -15.61
CA GLY A 95 -4.48 -8.39 -14.30
C GLY A 95 -3.92 -9.73 -13.83
N SER A 96 -3.05 -10.39 -14.61
CA SER A 96 -2.21 -11.48 -14.08
C SER A 96 -1.09 -10.89 -13.20
N TYR A 97 -0.37 -11.73 -12.47
CA TYR A 97 0.72 -11.27 -11.60
C TYR A 97 1.88 -12.26 -11.57
N GLU A 98 3.06 -11.75 -11.27
CA GLU A 98 4.26 -12.52 -10.99
C GLU A 98 4.52 -12.56 -9.48
N SER A 99 5.40 -13.47 -9.03
CA SER A 99 5.80 -13.53 -7.64
C SER A 99 7.25 -13.99 -7.48
N TYR A 100 7.94 -13.51 -6.45
CA TYR A 100 9.32 -13.91 -6.14
C TYR A 100 10.28 -13.80 -7.34
N CYS A 101 10.19 -12.68 -8.08
CA CYS A 101 10.91 -12.47 -9.34
C CYS A 101 12.44 -12.36 -9.21
N ASP A 102 12.97 -12.18 -8.00
CA ASP A 102 14.41 -12.15 -7.73
C ASP A 102 14.75 -12.84 -6.40
N LEU A 103 15.15 -14.11 -6.48
CA LEU A 103 15.51 -14.91 -5.31
C LEU A 103 16.81 -14.47 -4.63
N SER A 104 17.64 -13.64 -5.28
CA SER A 104 18.87 -13.12 -4.66
C SER A 104 18.60 -12.03 -3.62
N ARG A 105 17.39 -11.46 -3.64
CA ARG A 105 16.89 -10.44 -2.70
C ARG A 105 15.66 -10.91 -1.93
N GLN A 106 15.53 -12.22 -1.75
CA GLN A 106 14.42 -12.84 -1.00
C GLN A 106 14.79 -12.88 0.50
N TYR A 107 13.84 -12.46 1.34
CA TYR A 107 13.96 -12.43 2.81
C TYR A 107 12.77 -13.09 3.55
N ASP A 108 11.83 -13.68 2.81
CA ASP A 108 10.58 -14.24 3.36
C ASP A 108 10.84 -15.58 4.09
N PRO A 109 10.57 -15.67 5.41
CA PRO A 109 10.77 -16.88 6.19
C PRO A 109 9.77 -18.01 5.89
N ALA A 110 8.62 -17.69 5.29
CA ALA A 110 7.56 -18.66 5.01
C ALA A 110 6.96 -18.43 3.60
N PRO A 111 7.72 -18.74 2.54
CA PRO A 111 7.28 -18.49 1.17
C PRO A 111 5.93 -19.11 0.82
N SER A 112 5.04 -18.29 0.24
CA SER A 112 3.72 -18.70 -0.21
C SER A 112 3.35 -18.00 -1.53
N PRO A 113 3.33 -18.71 -2.67
CA PRO A 113 3.55 -20.16 -2.80
C PRO A 113 5.01 -20.59 -2.56
N ALA A 114 5.23 -21.84 -2.14
CA ALA A 114 6.57 -22.41 -1.93
C ALA A 114 7.33 -22.72 -3.24
N THR A 115 6.62 -22.73 -4.38
CA THR A 115 7.18 -22.97 -5.71
C THR A 115 6.58 -21.98 -6.70
N VAL A 116 7.43 -21.32 -7.49
CA VAL A 116 7.04 -20.43 -8.59
C VAL A 116 7.78 -20.87 -9.85
N ASN A 117 7.08 -21.02 -10.97
CA ASN A 117 7.68 -21.40 -12.26
C ASN A 117 8.60 -22.64 -12.18
N ASN A 118 8.17 -23.67 -11.42
CA ASN A 118 8.94 -24.89 -11.11
C ASN A 118 10.25 -24.67 -10.33
N VAL A 119 10.44 -23.49 -9.74
CA VAL A 119 11.57 -23.17 -8.85
C VAL A 119 11.05 -23.09 -7.41
N THR A 120 11.68 -23.84 -6.50
CA THR A 120 11.39 -23.74 -5.07
C THR A 120 11.92 -22.42 -4.53
N VAL A 121 11.06 -21.67 -3.82
CA VAL A 121 11.46 -20.47 -3.10
C VAL A 121 12.01 -20.90 -1.74
N PRO A 122 13.32 -20.74 -1.48
CA PRO A 122 13.89 -21.19 -0.22
C PRO A 122 13.39 -20.31 0.95
N PRO A 123 12.95 -20.90 2.07
CA PRO A 123 12.65 -20.14 3.28
C PRO A 123 13.87 -19.38 3.78
N TYR A 124 13.71 -18.09 4.07
CA TYR A 124 14.77 -17.26 4.61
C TYR A 124 15.04 -17.57 6.09
N THR A 125 16.32 -17.67 6.46
CA THR A 125 16.77 -18.01 7.83
C THR A 125 17.69 -16.95 8.44
N GLY A 126 17.87 -15.81 7.76
CA GLY A 126 18.74 -14.73 8.20
C GLY A 126 18.06 -13.72 9.15
N PRO A 127 18.70 -12.57 9.41
CA PRO A 127 18.17 -11.54 10.29
C PRO A 127 16.88 -10.89 9.76
N SER A 128 16.05 -10.39 10.69
CA SER A 128 14.85 -9.61 10.34
C SER A 128 15.16 -8.42 9.42
N VAL A 129 14.27 -8.13 8.48
CA VAL A 129 14.31 -6.92 7.65
C VAL A 129 14.35 -5.62 8.46
N ALA A 130 13.87 -5.65 9.71
CA ALA A 130 13.94 -4.53 10.64
C ALA A 130 15.40 -4.14 10.98
N ASN A 131 16.35 -5.06 10.86
CA ASN A 131 17.76 -4.77 11.09
C ASN A 131 18.29 -3.79 10.06
N TRP A 132 17.91 -3.93 8.79
CA TRP A 132 18.33 -3.02 7.72
C TRP A 132 17.68 -1.64 7.89
N ILE A 133 16.40 -1.59 8.26
CA ILE A 133 15.73 -0.31 8.58
C ILE A 133 16.50 0.46 9.66
N ASN A 134 16.94 -0.24 10.72
CA ASN A 134 17.75 0.37 11.78
C ASN A 134 19.16 0.78 11.30
N GLN A 135 19.82 -0.01 10.46
CA GLN A 135 21.14 0.32 9.89
C GLN A 135 21.09 1.58 9.01
N PHE A 136 19.97 1.79 8.30
CA PHE A 136 19.71 3.03 7.56
C PHE A 136 19.29 4.21 8.47
N GLY A 137 19.21 4.01 9.79
CA GLY A 137 18.81 5.04 10.75
C GLY A 137 17.33 5.43 10.67
N ARG A 138 16.50 4.62 10.00
CA ARG A 138 15.09 4.93 9.71
C ARG A 138 14.15 4.46 10.81
N LYS A 139 14.39 4.92 12.03
CA LYS A 139 13.52 4.61 13.18
C LYS A 139 12.07 5.09 12.95
N ASP A 140 11.91 6.22 12.27
CA ASP A 140 10.61 6.77 11.85
C ASP A 140 9.80 5.77 11.00
N LEU A 141 10.47 5.11 10.06
CA LEU A 141 9.88 4.10 9.20
C LEU A 141 9.48 2.87 10.02
N LEU A 142 10.39 2.35 10.83
CA LEU A 142 10.13 1.18 11.66
C LEU A 142 8.98 1.41 12.64
N ASP A 143 8.93 2.58 13.29
CA ASP A 143 7.85 2.94 14.21
C ASP A 143 6.50 3.06 13.47
N TYR A 144 6.49 3.58 12.24
CA TYR A 144 5.28 3.63 11.42
C TYR A 144 4.81 2.23 11.00
N MET A 145 5.73 1.38 10.53
CA MET A 145 5.41 0.01 10.13
C MET A 145 4.88 -0.82 11.31
N ASN A 146 5.50 -0.71 12.49
CA ASN A 146 5.01 -1.35 13.72
C ASN A 146 3.64 -0.86 14.19
N LYS A 147 3.14 0.24 13.65
CA LYS A 147 1.81 0.77 13.97
C LYS A 147 0.77 0.47 12.90
N TYR A 148 1.16 0.45 11.63
CA TYR A 148 0.23 0.40 10.49
C TYR A 148 0.42 -0.77 9.54
N TRP A 149 1.51 -1.52 9.61
CA TRP A 149 1.77 -2.70 8.78
C TRP A 149 1.86 -3.94 9.67
N ILE A 150 0.70 -4.32 10.21
CA ILE A 150 0.59 -5.29 11.28
C ILE A 150 0.28 -6.67 10.71
N ALA A 151 1.00 -7.69 11.18
CA ALA A 151 0.74 -9.08 10.83
C ALA A 151 -0.26 -9.72 11.80
N GLN A 152 -0.95 -10.76 11.33
CA GLN A 152 -1.79 -11.62 12.15
C GLN A 152 -1.14 -12.99 12.32
N ASN A 153 -1.10 -13.49 13.55
CA ASN A 153 -0.53 -14.78 13.97
C ASN A 153 0.95 -14.98 13.61
N GLN A 154 1.70 -13.89 13.37
CA GLN A 154 3.15 -13.90 13.17
C GLN A 154 3.75 -12.53 13.52
N PRO A 155 5.08 -12.44 13.72
CA PRO A 155 5.74 -11.15 13.94
C PRO A 155 5.61 -10.26 12.69
N ASN A 156 5.40 -8.96 12.88
CA ASN A 156 5.26 -8.01 11.76
C ASN A 156 6.33 -8.14 10.67
N TRP A 157 7.58 -8.39 11.06
CA TRP A 157 8.68 -8.47 10.10
C TRP A 157 8.58 -9.65 9.12
N TRP A 158 7.85 -10.71 9.46
CA TRP A 158 7.58 -11.82 8.53
C TRP A 158 6.70 -11.33 7.37
N LEU A 159 5.66 -10.55 7.68
CA LEU A 159 4.82 -9.92 6.67
C LEU A 159 5.64 -8.95 5.81
N TRP A 160 6.43 -8.05 6.43
CA TRP A 160 7.24 -7.10 5.66
C TRP A 160 8.26 -7.77 4.74
N ALA A 161 8.82 -8.89 5.18
CA ALA A 161 9.72 -9.71 4.38
C ALA A 161 8.99 -10.43 3.25
N HIS A 162 7.81 -10.99 3.52
CA HIS A 162 6.92 -11.58 2.51
C HIS A 162 6.57 -10.58 1.41
N GLU A 163 6.06 -9.41 1.80
CA GLU A 163 5.61 -8.39 0.85
C GLU A 163 6.75 -7.89 -0.03
N TYR A 164 7.93 -7.64 0.56
CA TYR A 164 9.10 -7.28 -0.23
C TYR A 164 9.51 -8.42 -1.18
N SER A 165 9.70 -9.62 -0.65
CA SER A 165 10.28 -10.74 -1.39
C SER A 165 9.38 -11.26 -2.50
N LYS A 166 8.07 -11.23 -2.28
CA LYS A 166 7.08 -11.74 -3.21
C LYS A 166 6.70 -10.69 -4.24
N HIS A 167 6.52 -9.44 -3.81
CA HIS A 167 5.94 -8.39 -4.65
C HIS A 167 6.97 -7.33 -5.05
N ALA A 168 7.76 -6.78 -4.13
CA ALA A 168 8.72 -5.72 -4.47
C ALA A 168 9.77 -6.18 -5.49
N THR A 169 10.24 -7.43 -5.41
CA THR A 169 11.19 -7.98 -6.37
C THR A 169 10.65 -8.06 -7.80
N CYS A 170 9.32 -7.98 -7.98
CA CYS A 170 8.64 -7.99 -9.26
C CYS A 170 8.36 -6.58 -9.80
N PHE A 171 8.68 -5.53 -9.06
CA PHE A 171 8.70 -4.18 -9.61
C PHE A 171 10.09 -3.89 -10.18
N THR A 172 10.17 -3.70 -11.50
CA THR A 172 11.45 -3.37 -12.17
C THR A 172 12.08 -2.07 -11.69
N THR A 173 11.29 -1.13 -11.16
CA THR A 173 11.79 0.16 -10.67
C THR A 173 12.54 0.04 -9.34
N PHE A 174 12.39 -1.07 -8.60
CA PHE A 174 13.17 -1.37 -7.40
C PHE A 174 14.38 -2.28 -7.68
N ASP A 175 14.70 -2.57 -8.94
CA ASP A 175 15.95 -3.25 -9.27
C ASP A 175 17.16 -2.44 -8.77
N THR A 176 18.14 -3.10 -8.17
CA THR A 176 19.33 -2.45 -7.59
C THR A 176 20.11 -1.63 -8.62
N LYS A 177 20.07 -2.03 -9.91
CA LYS A 177 20.65 -1.26 -11.03
C LYS A 177 20.09 0.16 -11.15
N CYS A 178 18.86 0.39 -10.65
CA CYS A 178 18.19 1.67 -10.71
C CYS A 178 18.69 2.68 -9.66
N TYR A 179 19.49 2.26 -8.68
CA TYR A 179 20.03 3.10 -7.59
C TYR A 179 21.43 3.66 -7.90
N GLY A 180 21.94 3.38 -9.11
CA GLY A 180 23.19 3.96 -9.60
C GLY A 180 24.44 3.45 -8.87
N LYS A 181 25.56 4.17 -9.06
CA LYS A 181 26.89 3.72 -8.62
C LYS A 181 27.12 3.75 -7.11
N ASN A 182 26.29 4.50 -6.38
CA ASN A 182 26.40 4.69 -4.94
C ASN A 182 25.40 3.83 -4.15
N TYR A 183 24.77 2.85 -4.80
CA TYR A 183 23.85 1.91 -4.19
C TYR A 183 24.43 1.34 -2.90
N LYS A 184 23.64 1.42 -1.84
CA LYS A 184 23.91 0.72 -0.58
C LYS A 184 23.01 -0.51 -0.52
N GLU A 185 23.58 -1.64 -0.10
CA GLU A 185 22.80 -2.87 0.03
C GLU A 185 21.54 -2.63 0.88
N HIS A 186 20.38 -3.05 0.34
CA HIS A 186 19.03 -2.88 0.89
C HIS A 186 18.41 -1.48 0.76
N GLU A 187 19.03 -0.55 0.04
CA GLU A 187 18.46 0.78 -0.22
C GLU A 187 17.09 0.69 -0.91
N GLU A 188 16.94 -0.26 -1.81
CA GLU A 188 15.71 -0.55 -2.55
C GLU A 188 14.60 -1.15 -1.69
N LEU A 189 14.98 -1.91 -0.65
CA LEU A 189 14.06 -2.45 0.34
C LEU A 189 13.48 -1.34 1.22
N ILE A 190 14.33 -0.43 1.70
CA ILE A 190 13.86 0.77 2.44
C ILE A 190 12.94 1.61 1.57
N ASN A 191 13.32 1.82 0.30
CA ASN A 191 12.50 2.61 -0.61
C ASN A 191 11.14 1.96 -0.90
N TYR A 192 11.06 0.63 -1.02
CA TYR A 192 9.79 -0.07 -1.19
C TYR A 192 8.83 0.16 -0.02
N TYR A 193 9.34 0.10 1.21
CA TYR A 193 8.52 0.37 2.40
C TYR A 193 8.02 1.81 2.45
N ASP A 194 8.86 2.80 2.15
CA ASP A 194 8.42 4.20 2.06
C ASP A 194 7.36 4.39 0.98
N THR A 195 7.54 3.75 -0.18
CA THR A 195 6.60 3.86 -1.31
C THR A 195 5.26 3.22 -0.97
N THR A 196 5.28 2.06 -0.31
CA THR A 196 4.06 1.38 0.18
C THR A 196 3.31 2.27 1.17
N ILE A 197 4.01 2.89 2.12
CA ILE A 197 3.41 3.81 3.09
C ILE A 197 2.88 5.07 2.41
N GLN A 198 3.60 5.63 1.44
CA GLN A 198 3.16 6.79 0.67
C GLN A 198 1.86 6.48 -0.09
N ALA A 199 1.76 5.30 -0.71
CA ALA A 199 0.53 4.85 -1.36
C ALA A 199 -0.60 4.66 -0.34
N PHE A 200 -0.36 3.92 0.76
CA PHE A 200 -1.36 3.66 1.81
C PHE A 200 -1.98 4.94 2.38
N LYS A 201 -1.18 5.98 2.60
CA LYS A 201 -1.65 7.28 3.11
C LYS A 201 -2.67 7.97 2.19
N GLN A 202 -2.71 7.63 0.90
CA GLN A 202 -3.70 8.17 -0.04
C GLN A 202 -5.09 7.54 0.15
N TYR A 203 -5.18 6.40 0.85
CA TYR A 203 -6.41 5.63 1.01
C TYR A 203 -6.80 5.44 2.49
N PRO A 204 -7.31 6.48 3.17
CA PRO A 204 -7.80 6.37 4.54
C PRO A 204 -9.18 5.68 4.61
N THR A 205 -9.22 4.38 4.26
CA THR A 205 -10.40 3.53 4.12
C THR A 205 -11.39 3.67 5.27
N PHE A 206 -10.89 3.59 6.51
CA PHE A 206 -11.74 3.76 7.70
C PHE A 206 -12.50 5.09 7.68
N LYS A 207 -11.83 6.20 7.35
CA LYS A 207 -12.45 7.54 7.35
C LYS A 207 -13.52 7.65 6.27
N TRP A 208 -13.30 7.05 5.11
CA TRP A 208 -14.28 7.05 4.01
C TRP A 208 -15.53 6.24 4.36
N LEU A 209 -15.36 5.05 4.92
CA LEU A 209 -16.46 4.22 5.41
C LEU A 209 -17.22 4.92 6.55
N ALA A 210 -16.50 5.43 7.55
CA ALA A 210 -17.09 6.10 8.71
C ALA A 210 -17.88 7.35 8.32
N LYS A 211 -17.44 8.12 7.32
CA LYS A 211 -18.17 9.27 6.77
C LYS A 211 -19.55 8.90 6.21
N LYS A 212 -19.74 7.63 5.83
CA LYS A 212 -21.02 7.07 5.36
C LYS A 212 -21.76 6.26 6.43
N GLY A 213 -21.30 6.31 7.69
CA GLY A 213 -21.89 5.54 8.79
C GLY A 213 -21.55 4.04 8.77
N ILE A 214 -20.57 3.63 7.96
CA ILE A 214 -20.07 2.26 7.91
C ILE A 214 -18.91 2.18 8.89
N ILE A 215 -19.17 1.65 10.09
CA ILE A 215 -18.20 1.56 11.19
C ILE A 215 -18.19 0.13 11.75
N PRO A 216 -17.10 -0.28 12.40
CA PRO A 216 -17.03 -1.59 13.02
C PRO A 216 -18.15 -1.83 14.05
N SER A 217 -18.86 -2.94 13.95
CA SER A 217 -19.95 -3.36 14.82
C SER A 217 -20.04 -4.88 14.91
N ASN A 218 -20.36 -5.40 16.09
CA ASN A 218 -20.60 -6.84 16.29
C ASN A 218 -22.07 -7.24 16.07
N SER A 219 -22.95 -6.27 15.78
CA SER A 219 -24.40 -6.51 15.60
C SER A 219 -24.95 -6.00 14.26
N THR A 220 -24.23 -5.09 13.60
CA THR A 220 -24.67 -4.46 12.35
C THR A 220 -23.95 -5.12 11.18
N THR A 221 -24.69 -5.36 10.10
CA THR A 221 -24.12 -5.80 8.82
C THR A 221 -24.41 -4.78 7.73
N TYR A 222 -23.65 -4.89 6.64
CA TYR A 222 -23.71 -4.00 5.49
C TYR A 222 -23.98 -4.79 4.20
N THR A 223 -24.45 -4.09 3.18
CA THR A 223 -24.49 -4.63 1.81
C THR A 223 -23.19 -4.30 1.07
N ARG A 224 -22.87 -5.11 0.05
CA ARG A 224 -21.73 -4.86 -0.83
C ARG A 224 -21.81 -3.47 -1.46
N ASP A 225 -22.99 -3.06 -1.90
CA ASP A 225 -23.23 -1.76 -2.53
C ASP A 225 -23.04 -0.59 -1.56
N GLN A 226 -23.37 -0.75 -0.28
CA GLN A 226 -23.10 0.28 0.73
C GLN A 226 -21.60 0.51 0.89
N ILE A 227 -20.82 -0.57 1.00
CA ILE A 227 -19.37 -0.51 1.16
C ILE A 227 -18.73 0.07 -0.10
N LEU A 228 -19.01 -0.50 -1.28
CA LEU A 228 -18.46 -0.04 -2.55
C LEU A 228 -18.85 1.40 -2.84
N GLY A 229 -20.12 1.77 -2.67
CA GLY A 229 -20.59 3.14 -2.89
C GLY A 229 -19.93 4.17 -1.97
N ALA A 230 -19.54 3.79 -0.74
CA ALA A 230 -18.77 4.66 0.14
C ALA A 230 -17.35 4.91 -0.37
N LEU A 231 -16.69 3.87 -0.88
CA LEU A 231 -15.32 3.92 -1.37
C LEU A 231 -15.23 4.57 -2.76
N GLU A 232 -16.19 4.29 -3.64
CA GLU A 232 -16.35 4.93 -4.96
C GLU A 232 -16.61 6.44 -4.81
N ALA A 233 -17.46 6.85 -3.86
CA ALA A 233 -17.70 8.26 -3.60
C ALA A 233 -16.43 9.02 -3.13
N ALA A 234 -15.42 8.30 -2.61
CA ALA A 234 -14.17 8.87 -2.15
C ALA A 234 -13.06 8.85 -3.21
N THR A 235 -13.04 7.82 -4.07
CA THR A 235 -11.95 7.57 -5.02
C THR A 235 -12.32 7.86 -6.47
N GLY A 236 -13.62 7.92 -6.79
CA GLY A 236 -14.14 8.05 -8.15
C GLY A 236 -14.13 6.74 -8.96
N VAL A 237 -13.67 5.63 -8.37
CA VAL A 237 -13.55 4.32 -9.01
C VAL A 237 -13.92 3.20 -8.03
N THR A 238 -14.22 2.01 -8.54
CA THR A 238 -14.60 0.85 -7.73
C THR A 238 -13.36 0.06 -7.29
N PRO A 239 -12.99 0.01 -5.99
CA PRO A 239 -11.94 -0.88 -5.51
C PRO A 239 -12.42 -2.34 -5.42
N TYR A 240 -11.49 -3.27 -5.23
CA TYR A 240 -11.84 -4.62 -4.78
C TYR A 240 -12.15 -4.60 -3.28
N ILE A 241 -13.14 -5.38 -2.86
CA ILE A 241 -13.36 -5.70 -1.44
C ILE A 241 -13.37 -7.22 -1.23
N GLY A 242 -12.66 -7.66 -0.20
CA GLY A 242 -12.48 -9.05 0.17
C GLY A 242 -13.13 -9.38 1.52
N CYS A 243 -13.80 -10.53 1.57
CA CYS A 243 -14.43 -11.06 2.76
C CYS A 243 -13.87 -12.45 3.11
N SER A 244 -13.87 -12.77 4.41
CA SER A 244 -13.64 -14.12 4.90
C SER A 244 -14.71 -15.08 4.36
N LYS A 245 -14.47 -16.38 4.49
CA LYS A 245 -15.46 -17.43 4.18
C LYS A 245 -16.79 -17.27 4.93
N THR A 246 -16.79 -16.54 6.04
CA THR A 246 -17.99 -16.28 6.86
C THR A 246 -18.67 -14.94 6.56
N GLY A 247 -18.18 -14.19 5.55
CA GLY A 247 -18.75 -12.90 5.16
C GLY A 247 -18.23 -11.71 5.98
N ALA A 248 -17.15 -11.89 6.74
CA ALA A 248 -16.50 -10.79 7.44
C ALA A 248 -15.63 -9.96 6.48
N PHE A 249 -15.81 -8.65 6.44
CA PHE A 249 -15.03 -7.74 5.61
C PHE A 249 -13.59 -7.65 6.12
N GLN A 250 -12.61 -7.95 5.27
CA GLN A 250 -11.21 -8.14 5.66
C GLN A 250 -10.21 -7.44 4.75
N GLU A 251 -10.52 -7.22 3.47
CA GLU A 251 -9.54 -6.66 2.52
C GLU A 251 -10.13 -5.56 1.64
N VAL A 252 -9.31 -4.57 1.31
CA VAL A 252 -9.60 -3.61 0.23
C VAL A 252 -8.36 -3.46 -0.62
N TRP A 253 -8.51 -3.56 -1.95
CA TRP A 253 -7.41 -3.35 -2.90
C TRP A 253 -7.74 -2.18 -3.84
N TYR A 254 -6.85 -1.20 -3.87
CA TYR A 254 -6.96 -0.02 -4.72
C TYR A 254 -6.04 -0.15 -5.93
N TYR A 255 -6.62 -0.09 -7.12
CA TYR A 255 -5.90 -0.29 -8.38
C TYR A 255 -5.48 1.03 -9.00
N SER A 256 -4.28 1.07 -9.56
CA SER A 256 -3.77 2.26 -10.23
C SER A 256 -2.76 1.98 -11.32
N HIS A 257 -2.59 2.93 -12.22
CA HIS A 257 -1.35 3.06 -13.00
C HIS A 257 -0.46 4.11 -12.33
N SER A 258 0.84 3.84 -12.21
CA SER A 258 1.80 4.84 -11.73
C SER A 258 2.22 5.76 -12.86
N PHE A 259 2.35 7.05 -12.57
CA PHE A 259 2.98 7.99 -13.48
C PHE A 259 4.50 7.93 -13.29
N GLY A 260 5.18 7.29 -14.24
CA GLY A 260 6.57 6.90 -14.07
C GLY A 260 6.73 5.84 -12.96
N ALA A 261 7.82 5.94 -12.20
CA ALA A 261 8.13 5.02 -11.13
C ALA A 261 7.16 5.17 -9.93
N PRO A 262 6.61 4.08 -9.37
CA PRO A 262 5.71 4.13 -8.20
C PRO A 262 6.28 4.93 -7.01
N GLN A 263 7.60 4.98 -6.88
CA GLN A 263 8.36 5.76 -5.90
C GLN A 263 8.05 7.26 -5.93
N LEU A 264 7.49 7.79 -7.03
CA LEU A 264 7.05 9.19 -7.12
C LEU A 264 5.72 9.42 -6.41
N GLY A 265 4.95 8.36 -6.15
CA GLY A 265 3.65 8.39 -5.47
C GLY A 265 2.51 9.03 -6.27
N ILE A 266 2.66 9.17 -7.59
CA ILE A 266 1.65 9.73 -8.47
C ILE A 266 0.91 8.57 -9.14
N PHE A 267 -0.35 8.36 -8.72
CA PHE A 267 -1.17 7.23 -9.15
C PHE A 267 -2.46 7.69 -9.82
N LYS A 268 -2.77 7.12 -10.98
CA LYS A 268 -4.08 7.25 -11.63
C LYS A 268 -4.93 6.07 -11.21
N GLN A 269 -5.99 6.36 -10.45
CA GLN A 269 -6.91 5.36 -9.90
C GLN A 269 -7.71 4.66 -11.00
N LEU A 270 -8.00 3.37 -10.79
CA LEU A 270 -8.71 2.52 -11.74
C LEU A 270 -9.80 1.71 -11.03
N ASN A 271 -10.79 1.27 -11.81
CA ASN A 271 -11.68 0.23 -11.34
C ASN A 271 -10.89 -1.08 -11.16
N THR A 272 -11.29 -1.86 -10.17
CA THR A 272 -10.79 -3.22 -9.95
C THR A 272 -10.87 -4.06 -11.22
N THR A 273 -9.83 -4.84 -11.47
CA THR A 273 -9.81 -5.90 -12.49
C THR A 273 -10.30 -7.24 -11.93
N SER A 274 -10.51 -7.32 -10.61
CA SER A 274 -10.91 -8.52 -9.88
C SER A 274 -12.35 -8.43 -9.35
N THR A 275 -13.02 -9.59 -9.31
CA THR A 275 -14.38 -9.72 -8.76
C THR A 275 -14.34 -9.91 -7.24
N SER A 276 -15.07 -9.08 -6.50
CA SER A 276 -15.23 -9.24 -5.05
C SER A 276 -15.79 -10.61 -4.67
N ASN A 277 -15.25 -11.21 -3.62
CA ASN A 277 -15.78 -12.44 -3.02
C ASN A 277 -16.79 -12.18 -1.88
N CYS A 278 -17.09 -10.91 -1.56
CA CYS A 278 -18.06 -10.57 -0.54
C CYS A 278 -19.50 -10.86 -0.99
N PRO A 279 -20.37 -11.34 -0.08
CA PRO A 279 -21.79 -11.54 -0.38
C PRO A 279 -22.50 -10.20 -0.65
N GLU A 280 -23.64 -10.24 -1.34
CA GLU A 280 -24.41 -9.02 -1.64
C GLU A 280 -24.93 -8.31 -0.39
N THR A 281 -25.30 -9.08 0.63
CA THR A 281 -25.85 -8.58 1.90
C THR A 281 -25.25 -9.34 3.08
N GLY A 282 -25.41 -8.81 4.30
CA GLY A 282 -24.98 -9.49 5.51
C GLY A 282 -23.47 -9.45 5.75
N ILE A 283 -22.74 -8.54 5.09
CA ILE A 283 -21.30 -8.36 5.30
C ILE A 283 -21.07 -7.86 6.73
N SER A 284 -20.29 -8.60 7.51
CA SER A 284 -19.94 -8.21 8.87
C SER A 284 -18.67 -7.37 8.88
N TYR A 285 -18.71 -6.18 9.46
CA TYR A 285 -17.52 -5.34 9.68
C TYR A 285 -17.24 -5.30 11.18
N PHE A 286 -16.46 -6.26 11.68
CA PHE A 286 -16.37 -6.52 13.12
C PHE A 286 -15.52 -5.51 13.87
N GLN A 287 -15.90 -5.25 15.13
CA GLN A 287 -15.04 -4.54 16.07
C GLN A 287 -13.80 -5.39 16.36
N ARG A 288 -12.72 -4.71 16.72
CA ARG A 288 -11.52 -5.41 17.17
C ARG A 288 -11.74 -6.02 18.54
N SER A 289 -11.02 -7.10 18.79
CA SER A 289 -11.03 -7.81 20.07
C SER A 289 -10.50 -6.92 21.19
N VAL A 290 -11.02 -7.14 22.40
CA VAL A 290 -10.62 -6.40 23.59
C VAL A 290 -9.12 -6.60 23.82
N GLY A 291 -8.38 -5.49 23.90
CA GLY A 291 -6.92 -5.50 24.11
C GLY A 291 -6.09 -5.59 22.84
N SER A 292 -6.71 -5.73 21.65
CA SER A 292 -5.99 -5.80 20.37
C SER A 292 -5.74 -4.44 19.71
N GLU A 293 -6.14 -3.33 20.34
CA GLU A 293 -5.96 -1.97 19.82
C GLU A 293 -5.08 -1.12 20.72
N HIS A 294 -4.33 -0.20 20.13
CA HIS A 294 -3.65 0.84 20.88
C HIS A 294 -4.65 1.69 21.67
N ILE A 295 -4.46 1.76 22.99
CA ILE A 295 -5.19 2.68 23.87
C ILE A 295 -4.65 4.10 23.59
N LEU A 296 -5.55 5.07 23.42
CA LEU A 296 -5.14 6.48 23.30
C LEU A 296 -4.48 6.90 24.61
N HIS A 297 -3.20 7.28 24.54
CA HIS A 297 -2.57 8.16 25.52
C HIS A 297 -2.76 9.62 25.09
#